data_AF-A0A5C7H3Z2-F1
#
_entry.id   AF-A0A5C7H3Z2-F1
#
_cell.length_a   1.000
_cell.length_b   1.000
_cell.length_c   1.000
_cell.angle_alpha   90.00
_cell.angle_beta   90.00
_cell.angle_gamma   90.00
#
_symmetry.space_group_name_H-M   'P 1'
#
loop_
_entity.id
_entity.type
_entity.pdbx_description
1 polymer ?
#
loop_
_entity_poly.entity_id
_entity_poly.type
_entity_poly.pdbx_seq_one_letter_code
_entity_poly.pdbx_strand_id
1 'polypeptide(L)'
;MEATSSSAFSINGRIIKFKTRKCNCGIKAAMKISESPNNPNKLYFFCERGKCKFYRFWEPDNEEFNQAEYIESISERFGSGDNFQRLEQEMTVLNARLMKLEMVWERVQHLESLHARMHNLETNIHGRMHHLESKEGSSRLTWAVNMALFCVTMAIIAVKMKAVLFQSVKMKAVLFQYFVLLLWPGCKQTLHTTVPDLPPLGGSSGSLFLCVLGLPGWTVRGGGIKCSV
;
A
#
# COMPACT_ATOMS: atom_id res chain seq x y z
N MET A 1 57.43 58.53 -15.05
CA MET A 1 56.10 58.65 -14.43
C MET A 1 55.10 57.93 -15.33
N GLU A 2 54.78 56.67 -15.03
CA GLU A 2 53.78 55.92 -15.80
C GLU A 2 52.38 56.17 -15.23
N ALA A 3 51.49 56.75 -16.03
CA ALA A 3 50.10 56.98 -15.65
C ALA A 3 49.34 55.63 -15.59
N THR A 4 49.17 55.11 -14.38
CA THR A 4 48.38 53.90 -14.10
C THR A 4 46.89 54.23 -14.27
N SER A 5 46.34 53.90 -15.43
CA SER A 5 44.90 54.02 -15.71
C SER A 5 44.22 52.77 -15.15
N SER A 6 43.40 52.91 -14.11
CA SER A 6 42.62 51.83 -13.49
C SER A 6 41.19 51.81 -14.04
N SER A 7 40.66 50.62 -14.29
CA SER A 7 39.25 50.41 -14.65
C SER A 7 38.55 49.68 -13.51
N ALA A 8 37.43 50.22 -13.03
CA ALA A 8 36.64 49.67 -11.95
C ALA A 8 35.40 48.96 -12.51
N PHE A 9 35.22 47.68 -12.18
CA PHE A 9 33.98 46.95 -12.45
C PHE A 9 33.34 46.54 -11.13
N SER A 10 32.02 46.73 -10.99
CA SER A 10 31.28 46.25 -9.81
C SER A 10 30.73 44.86 -10.07
N ILE A 11 31.12 43.88 -9.27
CA ILE A 11 30.54 42.53 -9.26
C ILE A 11 30.02 42.30 -7.85
N ASN A 12 28.72 42.01 -7.69
CA ASN A 12 28.07 41.78 -6.38
C ASN A 12 28.30 42.92 -5.35
N GLY A 13 28.27 44.18 -5.80
CA GLY A 13 28.48 45.34 -4.94
C GLY A 13 29.92 45.52 -4.44
N ARG A 14 30.88 44.76 -4.98
CA ARG A 14 32.33 44.92 -4.71
C ARG A 14 33.02 45.51 -5.93
N ILE A 15 33.79 46.57 -5.74
CA ILE A 15 34.60 47.19 -6.78
C ILE A 15 35.92 46.45 -6.84
N ILE A 16 36.17 45.72 -7.93
CA ILE A 16 37.47 45.13 -8.18
C ILE A 16 38.27 46.14 -9.00
N LYS A 17 39.36 46.66 -8.41
CA LYS A 17 40.30 47.54 -9.10
C LYS A 17 41.29 46.67 -9.85
N PHE A 18 41.30 46.77 -11.17
CA PHE A 18 42.28 46.06 -11.99
C PHE A 18 43.37 47.02 -12.43
N LYS A 19 44.63 46.63 -12.24
CA LYS A 19 45.77 47.34 -12.83
C LYS A 19 45.93 46.95 -14.28
N THR A 20 45.78 47.94 -15.15
CA THR A 20 45.97 47.78 -16.59
C THR A 20 47.43 47.38 -16.87
N ARG A 21 47.64 46.20 -17.45
CA ARG A 21 48.95 45.73 -17.91
C ARG A 21 49.17 46.14 -19.37
N LYS A 22 50.42 46.32 -19.78
CA LYS A 22 50.80 46.52 -21.20
C LYS A 22 51.27 45.18 -21.78
N CYS A 23 50.91 44.90 -23.02
CA CYS A 23 51.48 43.78 -23.77
C CYS A 23 52.90 44.11 -24.26
N ASN A 24 53.61 43.13 -24.82
CA ASN A 24 54.98 43.31 -25.34
C ASN A 24 55.09 44.35 -26.48
N CYS A 25 53.96 44.76 -27.08
CA CYS A 25 53.92 45.83 -28.08
C CYS A 25 53.73 47.23 -27.48
N GLY A 26 53.72 47.37 -26.15
CA GLY A 26 53.49 48.63 -25.44
C GLY A 26 52.02 49.08 -25.36
N ILE A 27 51.10 48.35 -25.99
CA ILE A 27 49.66 48.64 -25.98
C ILE A 27 49.02 48.04 -24.71
N LYS A 28 47.96 48.68 -24.18
CA LYS A 28 47.16 48.13 -23.09
C LYS A 28 46.66 46.72 -23.44
N ALA A 29 46.86 45.77 -22.54
CA ALA A 29 46.34 44.42 -22.67
C ALA A 29 44.86 44.42 -22.28
N ALA A 30 44.04 43.70 -23.05
CA ALA A 30 42.64 43.47 -22.71
C ALA A 30 42.54 42.29 -21.73
N MET A 31 41.51 42.27 -20.92
CA MET A 31 41.22 41.21 -19.97
C MET A 31 40.00 40.41 -20.43
N LYS A 32 40.05 39.08 -20.31
CA LYS A 32 38.94 38.16 -20.59
C LYS A 32 38.84 37.09 -19.52
N ILE A 33 37.65 36.50 -19.42
CA ILE A 33 37.39 35.31 -18.61
C ILE A 33 37.63 34.09 -19.49
N SER A 34 38.36 33.10 -18.97
CA SER A 34 38.59 31.83 -19.64
C SER A 34 37.32 30.97 -19.60
N GLU A 35 36.85 30.59 -20.78
CA GLU A 35 35.78 29.61 -21.01
C GLU A 35 36.33 28.17 -21.18
N SER A 36 37.65 27.98 -21.00
CA SER A 36 38.25 26.68 -21.20
C SER A 36 37.81 25.69 -20.10
N PRO A 37 37.54 24.41 -20.45
CA PRO A 37 37.13 23.40 -19.48
C PRO A 37 38.22 23.11 -18.43
N ASN A 38 39.49 23.31 -18.78
CA ASN A 38 40.62 23.09 -17.88
C ASN A 38 40.82 24.24 -16.87
N ASN A 39 40.34 25.45 -17.19
CA ASN A 39 40.49 26.63 -16.35
C ASN A 39 39.26 27.54 -16.46
N PRO A 40 38.07 27.08 -16.03
CA PRO A 40 36.86 27.88 -16.12
C PRO A 40 36.95 29.09 -15.18
N ASN A 41 36.40 30.21 -15.61
CA ASN A 41 36.26 31.44 -14.80
C ASN A 41 37.58 32.11 -14.38
N LYS A 42 38.73 31.71 -14.94
CA LYS A 42 40.01 32.41 -14.69
C LYS A 42 40.16 33.63 -15.57
N LEU A 43 40.53 34.77 -14.98
CA LEU A 43 40.85 35.99 -15.72
C LEU A 43 42.25 35.88 -16.34
N TYR A 44 42.39 36.35 -17.58
CA TYR A 44 43.69 36.43 -18.25
C TYR A 44 43.79 37.71 -19.09
N PHE A 45 45.02 38.19 -19.24
CA PHE A 45 45.37 39.29 -20.12
C PHE A 45 45.83 38.76 -21.48
N PHE A 46 45.43 39.45 -22.55
CA PHE A 46 45.88 39.16 -23.91
C PHE A 46 46.10 40.45 -24.72
N CYS A 47 46.88 40.35 -25.80
CA CYS A 47 47.04 41.46 -26.75
C CYS A 47 45.78 41.59 -27.62
N GLU A 48 44.98 42.65 -27.40
CA GLU A 48 43.75 42.89 -28.14
C GLU A 48 43.97 43.00 -29.65
N ARG A 49 45.06 43.66 -30.07
CA ARG A 49 45.39 43.85 -31.49
C ARG A 49 46.07 42.65 -32.14
N GLY A 50 46.37 41.59 -31.40
CA GLY A 50 47.06 40.39 -31.92
C GLY A 50 48.49 40.63 -32.43
N LYS A 51 49.08 41.81 -32.20
CA LYS A 51 50.44 42.14 -32.67
C LYS A 51 51.55 41.32 -31.99
N CYS A 52 51.29 40.80 -30.79
CA CYS A 52 52.18 39.87 -30.11
C CYS A 52 51.39 38.76 -29.41
N LYS A 53 52.07 37.65 -29.11
CA LYS A 53 51.52 36.50 -28.37
C LYS A 53 51.52 36.72 -26.85
N PHE A 54 51.25 37.95 -26.41
CA PHE A 54 51.19 38.24 -24.98
C PHE A 54 49.96 37.55 -24.37
N TYR A 55 50.22 36.68 -23.40
CA TYR A 55 49.24 35.95 -22.63
C TYR A 55 49.75 35.79 -21.20
N ARG A 56 48.94 36.15 -20.20
CA ARG A 56 49.26 35.93 -18.79
C ARG A 56 47.98 35.82 -17.98
N PHE A 57 47.88 34.84 -17.09
CA PHE A 57 46.78 34.81 -16.12
C PHE A 57 46.86 36.02 -15.20
N TRP A 58 45.70 36.55 -14.81
CA TRP A 58 45.63 37.59 -13.79
C TRP A 58 45.87 36.93 -12.43
N GLU A 59 46.81 37.51 -11.68
CA GLU A 59 47.14 37.14 -10.31
C GLU A 59 46.91 38.41 -9.46
N PRO A 60 46.19 38.32 -8.34
CA PRO A 60 46.06 39.45 -7.43
C PRO A 60 47.44 39.82 -6.89
N ASP A 61 47.86 41.07 -7.09
CA ASP A 61 49.07 41.58 -6.41
C ASP A 61 48.72 41.81 -4.92
N ASN A 62 49.64 41.47 -4.00
CA ASN A 62 49.44 41.60 -2.55
C ASN A 62 49.10 43.04 -2.10
N GLU A 63 49.40 44.04 -2.93
CA GLU A 63 49.12 45.46 -2.70
C GLU A 63 47.73 45.91 -3.21
N GLU A 64 47.08 45.13 -4.08
CA GLU A 64 45.76 45.44 -4.66
C GLU A 64 44.60 44.97 -3.79
N PHE A 65 44.87 44.10 -2.82
CA PHE A 65 43.93 43.69 -1.78
C PHE A 65 44.18 44.55 -0.53
N ASN A 66 43.59 45.73 -0.50
CA ASN A 66 43.65 46.61 0.67
C ASN A 66 42.78 45.98 1.79
N GLN A 67 43.34 44.98 2.48
CA GLN A 67 42.63 44.16 3.46
C GLN A 67 42.04 45.01 4.60
N ALA A 68 42.70 46.13 4.92
CA ALA A 68 42.21 47.10 5.90
C ALA A 68 40.87 47.75 5.48
N GLU A 69 40.77 48.20 4.22
CA GLU A 69 39.55 48.81 3.67
C GLU A 69 38.40 47.78 3.55
N TYR A 70 38.75 46.51 3.28
CA TYR A 70 37.81 45.39 3.32
C TYR A 70 37.27 45.12 4.73
N ILE A 71 38.15 45.09 5.74
CA ILE A 71 37.77 44.85 7.14
C ILE A 71 36.93 46.03 7.68
N GLU A 72 37.26 47.26 7.31
CA GLU A 72 36.51 48.46 7.70
C GLU A 72 35.11 48.49 7.08
N SER A 73 34.98 48.18 5.79
CA SER A 73 33.66 48.08 5.12
C SER A 73 32.78 46.92 5.62
N ILE A 74 33.39 45.91 6.24
CA ILE A 74 32.68 44.83 6.94
C ILE A 74 32.26 45.34 8.32
N SER A 75 33.18 45.94 9.07
CA SER A 75 32.91 46.53 10.38
C SER A 75 31.73 47.52 10.34
N GLU A 76 31.67 48.40 9.34
CA GLU A 76 30.56 49.36 9.18
C GLU A 76 29.19 48.69 8.92
N ARG A 77 29.15 47.54 8.23
CA ARG A 77 27.90 46.79 8.05
C ARG A 77 27.46 46.06 9.32
N PHE A 78 28.40 45.72 10.20
CA PHE A 78 28.14 45.03 11.46
C PHE A 78 28.04 45.97 12.67
N GLY A 79 28.35 47.28 12.51
CA GLY A 79 28.25 48.29 13.56
C GLY A 79 26.83 48.75 13.93
N SER A 80 25.80 48.26 13.22
CA SER A 80 24.40 48.50 13.60
C SER A 80 23.99 47.46 14.66
N GLY A 81 24.04 47.86 15.94
CA GLY A 81 23.80 46.99 17.11
C GLY A 81 22.48 46.20 17.07
N ASP A 82 21.51 46.65 16.27
CA ASP A 82 20.23 45.99 16.05
C ASP A 82 20.39 44.61 15.36
N ASN A 83 21.38 44.46 14.48
CA ASN A 83 21.66 43.19 13.81
C ASN A 83 22.28 42.15 14.75
N PHE A 84 23.07 42.60 15.72
CA PHE A 84 23.70 41.72 16.71
C PHE A 84 22.67 41.16 17.70
N GLN A 85 21.78 42.02 18.22
CA GLN A 85 20.67 41.57 19.08
C GLN A 85 19.75 40.60 18.35
N ARG A 86 19.45 40.85 17.07
CA ARG A 86 18.65 39.93 16.25
C ARG A 86 19.34 38.59 16.06
N LEU A 87 20.64 38.58 15.79
CA LEU A 87 21.43 37.35 15.65
C LEU A 87 21.48 36.55 16.96
N GLU A 88 21.63 37.22 18.09
CA GLU A 88 21.60 36.60 19.41
C GLU A 88 20.22 35.98 19.69
N GLN A 89 19.14 36.67 19.34
CA GLN A 89 17.78 36.13 19.44
C GLN A 89 17.58 34.91 18.53
N GLU A 90 18.06 34.94 17.29
CA GLU A 90 18.01 33.79 16.39
C GLU A 90 18.82 32.61 16.93
N MET A 91 19.98 32.88 17.54
CA MET A 91 20.82 31.86 18.18
C MET A 91 20.13 31.21 19.38
N THR A 92 19.44 31.98 20.23
CA THR A 92 18.67 31.42 21.36
C THR A 92 17.51 30.55 20.89
N VAL A 93 16.79 30.96 19.84
CA VAL A 93 15.73 30.16 19.22
C VAL A 93 16.29 28.88 18.61
N LEU A 94 17.44 28.95 17.93
CA LEU A 94 18.10 27.79 17.36
C LEU A 94 18.53 26.81 18.45
N ASN A 95 19.09 27.31 19.55
CA ASN A 95 19.51 26.49 20.69
C ASN A 95 18.32 25.78 21.36
N ALA A 96 17.19 26.47 21.53
CA ALA A 96 15.96 25.86 22.02
C ALA A 96 15.44 24.74 21.09
N ARG A 97 15.56 24.92 19.77
CA ARG A 97 15.20 23.88 18.78
C ARG A 97 16.14 22.68 18.84
N LEU A 98 17.44 22.91 19.05
CA LEU A 98 18.42 21.84 19.21
C LEU A 98 18.13 21.00 20.45
N MET A 99 17.86 21.62 21.60
CA MET A 99 17.46 20.91 22.82
C MET A 99 16.21 20.05 22.62
N LYS A 100 15.24 20.55 21.84
CA LYS A 100 14.04 19.76 21.51
C LYS A 100 14.36 18.55 20.63
N LEU A 101 15.26 18.70 19.67
CA LEU A 101 15.71 17.58 18.82
C LEU A 101 16.48 16.54 19.63
N GLU A 102 17.32 16.96 20.57
CA GLU A 102 18.05 16.07 21.48
C GLU A 102 17.09 15.23 22.34
N MET A 103 16.05 15.85 22.90
CA MET A 103 15.00 15.09 23.62
C MET A 103 14.22 14.10 22.76
N VAL A 104 14.09 14.35 21.45
CA VAL A 104 13.44 13.41 20.52
C VAL A 104 14.39 12.27 20.17
N TRP A 105 15.67 12.58 19.97
CA TRP A 105 16.70 11.60 19.71
C TRP A 105 16.80 10.55 20.82
N GLU A 106 16.84 10.99 22.09
CA GLU A 106 16.84 10.09 23.25
C GLU A 106 15.62 9.15 23.28
N ARG A 107 14.44 9.67 22.92
CA ARG A 107 13.22 8.84 22.84
C ARG A 107 13.30 7.80 21.73
N VAL A 108 13.87 8.16 20.58
CA VAL A 108 14.07 7.22 19.46
C VAL A 108 15.04 6.12 19.87
N GLN A 109 16.16 6.45 20.52
CA GLN A 109 17.10 5.43 21.02
C GLN A 109 16.44 4.47 22.01
N HIS A 110 15.61 4.98 22.91
CA HIS A 110 14.86 4.12 23.84
C HIS A 110 13.89 3.19 23.10
N LEU A 111 13.20 3.67 22.06
CA LEU A 111 12.33 2.85 21.22
C LEU A 111 13.10 1.77 20.45
N GLU A 112 14.28 2.09 19.91
CA GLU A 112 15.14 1.12 19.24
C GLU A 112 15.60 0.01 20.20
N SER A 113 15.97 0.37 21.43
CA SER A 113 16.31 -0.59 22.48
C SER A 113 15.14 -1.53 22.81
N LEU A 114 13.93 -0.98 22.94
CA LEU A 114 12.73 -1.78 23.16
C LEU A 114 12.44 -2.71 21.97
N HIS A 115 12.60 -2.22 20.74
CA HIS A 115 12.40 -3.01 19.54
C HIS A 115 13.37 -4.19 19.46
N ALA A 116 14.65 -3.97 19.77
CA ALA A 116 15.65 -5.04 19.82
C ALA A 116 15.31 -6.10 20.88
N ARG A 117 14.83 -5.69 22.05
CA ARG A 117 14.38 -6.61 23.11
C ARG A 117 13.16 -7.41 22.69
N MET A 118 12.19 -6.77 22.05
CA MET A 118 10.99 -7.42 21.53
C MET A 118 11.35 -8.47 20.47
N HIS A 119 12.23 -8.13 19.53
CA HIS A 119 12.71 -9.05 18.50
C HIS A 119 13.43 -10.28 19.10
N ASN A 120 14.27 -10.08 20.14
CA ASN A 120 14.90 -11.20 20.85
C ASN A 120 13.87 -12.10 21.55
N LEU A 121 12.83 -11.51 22.14
CA LEU A 121 11.73 -12.29 22.72
C LEU A 121 11.00 -13.10 21.64
N GLU A 122 10.72 -12.49 20.50
CA GLU A 122 10.05 -13.14 19.37
C GLU A 122 10.86 -14.31 18.82
N THR A 123 12.18 -14.15 18.63
CA THR A 123 13.05 -15.24 18.17
C THR A 123 13.17 -16.34 19.23
N ASN A 124 13.19 -15.99 20.52
CA ASN A 124 13.16 -16.97 21.61
C ASN A 124 11.87 -17.81 21.57
N ILE A 125 10.72 -17.15 21.41
CA ILE A 125 9.42 -17.82 21.31
C ILE A 125 9.38 -18.72 20.07
N HIS A 126 9.82 -18.24 18.90
CA HIS A 126 9.88 -19.06 17.68
C HIS A 126 10.79 -20.29 17.85
N GLY A 127 11.96 -20.12 18.47
CA GLY A 127 12.85 -21.25 18.77
C GLY A 127 12.20 -22.27 19.71
N ARG A 128 11.49 -21.80 20.74
CA ARG A 128 10.74 -22.69 21.66
C ARG A 128 9.55 -23.36 21.00
N MET A 129 8.83 -22.65 20.12
CA MET A 129 7.72 -23.19 19.35
C MET A 129 8.19 -24.31 18.44
N HIS A 130 9.25 -24.11 17.65
CA HIS A 130 9.83 -25.19 16.83
C HIS A 130 10.34 -26.37 17.67
N HIS A 131 10.87 -26.12 18.86
CA HIS A 131 11.27 -27.19 19.78
C HIS A 131 10.05 -28.00 20.29
N LEU A 132 8.94 -27.33 20.56
CA LEU A 132 7.68 -27.98 20.93
C LEU A 132 7.07 -28.73 19.76
N GLU A 133 7.03 -28.16 18.56
CA GLU A 133 6.60 -28.84 17.34
C GLU A 133 7.46 -30.07 17.04
N SER A 134 8.76 -30.00 17.25
CA SER A 134 9.66 -31.15 17.11
C SER A 134 9.38 -32.24 18.15
N LYS A 135 8.93 -31.88 19.36
CA LYS A 135 8.55 -32.84 20.40
C LYS A 135 7.15 -33.41 20.18
N GLU A 136 6.22 -32.61 19.70
CA GLU A 136 4.82 -32.99 19.46
C GLU A 136 4.64 -33.75 18.13
N GLY A 137 5.47 -33.46 17.13
CA GLY A 137 5.60 -34.24 15.89
C GLY A 137 6.17 -35.65 16.08
N SER A 138 6.61 -36.01 17.28
CA SER A 138 7.15 -37.34 17.59
C SER A 138 6.08 -38.38 17.90
N SER A 139 4.87 -37.97 18.29
CA SER A 139 3.79 -38.92 18.58
C SER A 139 2.88 -39.09 17.35
N ARG A 140 3.33 -39.90 16.37
CA ARG A 140 2.43 -40.44 15.32
C ARG A 140 1.15 -41.03 15.95
N LEU A 141 1.27 -41.52 17.19
CA LEU A 141 0.18 -41.97 18.04
C LEU A 141 -0.84 -40.88 18.37
N THR A 142 -0.43 -39.68 18.80
CA THR A 142 -1.36 -38.60 19.13
C THR A 142 -2.10 -38.12 17.89
N TRP A 143 -1.41 -38.03 16.75
CA TRP A 143 -2.07 -37.71 15.47
C TRP A 143 -3.06 -38.81 15.06
N ALA A 144 -2.68 -40.08 15.17
CA ALA A 144 -3.56 -41.20 14.88
C ALA A 144 -4.79 -41.26 15.82
N VAL A 145 -4.61 -40.99 17.12
CA VAL A 145 -5.69 -40.95 18.11
C VAL A 145 -6.64 -39.78 17.80
N ASN A 146 -6.12 -38.59 17.50
CA ASN A 146 -6.94 -37.44 17.14
C ASN A 146 -7.71 -37.68 15.83
N MET A 147 -7.08 -38.31 14.83
CA MET A 147 -7.76 -38.69 13.58
C MET A 147 -8.83 -39.76 13.81
N ALA A 148 -8.56 -40.77 14.63
CA ALA A 148 -9.55 -41.80 14.97
C ALA A 148 -10.75 -41.19 15.72
N LEU A 149 -10.49 -40.31 16.70
CA LEU A 149 -11.54 -39.61 17.44
C LEU A 149 -12.39 -38.74 16.50
N PHE A 150 -11.76 -38.03 15.56
CA PHE A 150 -12.46 -37.24 14.55
C PHE A 150 -13.36 -38.09 13.65
N CYS A 151 -12.89 -39.25 13.18
CA CYS A 151 -13.71 -40.17 12.39
C CYS A 151 -14.92 -40.69 13.18
N VAL A 152 -14.75 -41.01 14.47
CA VAL A 152 -15.84 -41.48 15.34
C VAL A 152 -16.86 -40.37 15.57
N THR A 153 -16.43 -39.14 15.88
CA THR A 153 -17.35 -38.02 16.11
C THR A 153 -18.14 -37.69 14.84
N MET A 154 -17.49 -37.69 13.68
CA MET A 154 -18.16 -37.46 12.39
C MET A 154 -19.17 -38.57 12.06
N ALA A 155 -18.85 -39.83 12.36
CA ALA A 155 -19.79 -40.94 12.20
C ALA A 155 -21.04 -40.77 13.08
N ILE A 156 -20.85 -40.38 14.35
CA ILE A 156 -21.97 -40.10 15.27
C ILE A 156 -22.84 -38.96 14.75
N ILE A 157 -22.23 -37.87 14.26
CA ILE A 157 -22.95 -36.74 13.66
C ILE A 157 -23.73 -37.20 12.43
N ALA A 158 -23.13 -37.98 11.53
CA ALA A 158 -23.81 -38.48 10.33
C ALA A 158 -25.03 -39.36 10.67
N VAL A 159 -24.91 -40.24 11.68
CA VAL A 159 -26.04 -41.06 12.16
C VAL A 159 -27.15 -40.19 12.74
N LYS A 160 -26.80 -39.18 13.55
CA LYS A 160 -27.79 -38.24 14.10
C LYS A 160 -28.46 -37.42 12.99
N MET A 161 -27.71 -36.90 12.02
CA MET A 161 -28.28 -36.15 10.89
C MET A 161 -29.20 -37.03 10.05
N LYS A 162 -28.86 -38.31 9.83
CA LYS A 162 -29.73 -39.26 9.13
C LYS A 162 -31.03 -39.54 9.90
N ALA A 163 -30.97 -39.65 11.22
CA ALA A 163 -32.16 -39.80 12.05
C ALA A 163 -33.07 -38.56 11.99
N VAL A 164 -32.49 -37.36 12.04
CA VAL A 164 -33.23 -36.08 11.91
C VAL A 164 -33.87 -35.95 10.53
N LEU A 165 -33.13 -36.29 9.46
CA LEU A 165 -33.68 -36.29 8.10
C LEU A 165 -34.85 -37.28 7.98
N PHE A 166 -34.72 -38.49 8.53
CA PHE A 166 -35.80 -39.48 8.52
C PHE A 166 -37.04 -38.99 9.30
N GLN A 167 -36.86 -38.33 10.44
CA GLN A 167 -37.96 -37.71 11.19
C GLN A 167 -38.63 -36.59 10.39
N SER A 168 -37.85 -35.75 9.69
CA SER A 168 -38.41 -34.68 8.85
C SER A 168 -39.21 -35.22 7.66
N VAL A 169 -38.78 -36.33 7.05
CA VAL A 169 -39.53 -37.00 5.97
C VAL A 169 -40.83 -37.61 6.51
N LYS A 170 -40.80 -38.25 7.69
CA LYS A 170 -42.02 -38.76 8.34
C LYS A 170 -43.02 -37.65 8.66
N MET A 171 -42.56 -36.53 9.22
CA MET A 171 -43.41 -35.35 9.48
C MET A 171 -44.04 -34.81 8.19
N LYS A 172 -43.26 -34.71 7.10
CA LYS A 172 -43.79 -34.29 5.80
C LYS A 172 -44.83 -35.27 5.24
N ALA A 173 -44.63 -36.58 5.40
CA ALA A 173 -45.60 -37.59 4.96
C ALA A 173 -46.92 -37.51 5.74
N VAL A 174 -46.86 -37.31 7.06
CA VAL A 174 -48.05 -37.12 7.90
C VAL A 174 -48.78 -35.83 7.52
N LEU A 175 -48.05 -34.71 7.36
CA LEU A 175 -48.63 -33.45 6.91
C LEU A 175 -49.28 -33.58 5.53
N PHE A 176 -48.66 -34.32 4.60
CA PHE A 176 -49.23 -34.59 3.29
C PHE A 176 -50.52 -35.41 3.39
N GLN A 177 -50.56 -36.44 4.24
CA GLN A 177 -51.77 -37.25 4.47
C GLN A 177 -52.91 -36.43 5.07
N TYR A 178 -52.62 -35.56 6.05
CA TYR A 178 -53.60 -34.61 6.59
C TYR A 178 -54.07 -33.59 5.54
N PHE A 179 -53.16 -33.08 4.72
CA PHE A 179 -53.51 -32.13 3.66
C PHE A 179 -54.42 -32.76 2.60
N VAL A 180 -54.17 -34.01 2.21
CA VAL A 180 -55.06 -34.77 1.31
C VAL A 180 -56.45 -34.98 1.95
N LEU A 181 -56.52 -35.29 3.25
CA LEU A 181 -57.80 -35.44 3.97
C LEU A 181 -58.55 -34.10 4.09
N LEU A 182 -57.85 -32.99 4.31
CA LEU A 182 -58.46 -31.65 4.43
C LEU A 182 -58.90 -31.09 3.07
N LEU A 183 -58.15 -31.35 2.00
CA LEU A 183 -58.49 -30.95 0.63
C LEU A 183 -59.55 -31.83 -0.03
N TRP A 184 -60.00 -32.90 0.62
CA TRP A 184 -61.15 -33.68 0.18
C TRP A 184 -62.37 -33.53 1.12
N PRO A 185 -63.01 -32.35 1.25
CA PRO A 185 -64.26 -32.23 2.02
C PRO A 185 -65.47 -32.93 1.34
N GLY A 186 -65.27 -33.59 0.18
CA GLY A 186 -66.34 -33.88 -0.77
C GLY A 186 -66.83 -35.33 -0.88
N CYS A 187 -66.35 -36.30 -0.11
CA CYS A 187 -66.90 -37.67 -0.10
C CYS A 187 -67.50 -38.03 1.26
N LYS A 188 -68.56 -37.33 1.66
CA LYS A 188 -69.66 -38.02 2.34
C LYS A 188 -70.50 -38.69 1.25
N GLN A 189 -70.08 -39.85 0.76
CA GLN A 189 -71.00 -40.72 0.06
C GLN A 189 -71.92 -41.34 1.11
N THR A 190 -73.13 -40.79 1.20
CA THR A 190 -74.29 -41.44 1.79
C THR A 190 -74.49 -42.75 1.03
N LEU A 191 -73.97 -43.85 1.58
CA LEU A 191 -74.20 -45.19 1.04
C LEU A 191 -75.63 -45.58 1.38
N HIS A 192 -76.59 -45.16 0.56
CA HIS A 192 -77.91 -45.78 0.52
C HIS A 192 -77.75 -47.14 -0.17
N THR A 193 -77.46 -48.18 0.61
CA THR A 193 -77.63 -49.57 0.16
C THR A 193 -79.13 -49.86 0.09
N THR A 194 -79.72 -49.52 -1.04
CA THR A 194 -80.93 -50.20 -1.52
C THR A 194 -80.45 -51.55 -2.01
N VAL A 195 -80.90 -52.61 -1.35
CA VAL A 195 -80.67 -54.01 -1.72
C VAL A 195 -81.69 -54.38 -2.79
N PRO A 196 -81.29 -54.66 -4.04
CA PRO A 196 -82.04 -55.57 -4.90
C PRO A 196 -81.46 -56.97 -4.77
N ASP A 197 -82.36 -57.92 -4.47
CA ASP A 197 -82.13 -59.35 -4.41
C ASP A 197 -81.60 -59.93 -5.74
N LEU A 198 -80.52 -60.74 -5.62
CA LEU A 198 -80.15 -61.95 -6.40
C LEU A 198 -79.98 -61.87 -7.95
N PRO A 199 -79.35 -62.87 -8.62
CA PRO A 199 -78.69 -64.10 -8.17
C PRO A 199 -77.20 -64.25 -8.64
N PRO A 200 -76.48 -65.30 -8.19
CA PRO A 200 -75.05 -65.47 -8.44
C PRO A 200 -74.77 -66.38 -9.64
N LEU A 201 -74.15 -65.84 -10.68
CA LEU A 201 -73.43 -66.57 -11.74
C LEU A 201 -72.27 -65.64 -12.12
N GLY A 202 -71.03 -65.91 -11.73
CA GLY A 202 -70.23 -66.99 -12.26
C GLY A 202 -69.23 -66.39 -13.26
N GLY A 203 -67.96 -66.32 -12.88
CA GLY A 203 -66.85 -66.29 -13.84
C GLY A 203 -66.25 -64.92 -14.20
N SER A 204 -64.92 -64.90 -14.03
CA SER A 204 -63.94 -64.36 -14.99
C SER A 204 -63.79 -62.84 -15.15
N SER A 205 -62.58 -62.39 -14.75
CA SER A 205 -61.71 -61.44 -15.45
C SER A 205 -62.22 -60.02 -15.76
N GLY A 206 -61.45 -59.04 -15.28
CA GLY A 206 -61.04 -57.93 -16.12
C GLY A 206 -61.30 -56.53 -15.56
N SER A 207 -60.18 -55.85 -15.28
CA SER A 207 -59.88 -54.46 -15.66
C SER A 207 -60.68 -53.29 -15.07
N LEU A 208 -59.94 -52.17 -14.93
CA LEU A 208 -60.36 -50.79 -14.66
C LEU A 208 -60.80 -50.54 -13.20
N PHE A 209 -60.25 -49.56 -12.48
CA PHE A 209 -60.20 -48.15 -12.85
C PHE A 209 -58.96 -47.44 -12.31
N LEU A 210 -58.22 -46.83 -13.23
CA LEU A 210 -57.24 -45.77 -12.99
C LEU A 210 -57.99 -44.46 -13.33
N CYS A 211 -58.43 -43.68 -12.33
CA CYS A 211 -58.94 -42.31 -12.55
C CYS A 211 -59.28 -41.59 -11.23
N VAL A 212 -58.29 -41.24 -10.39
CA VAL A 212 -58.49 -40.18 -9.38
C VAL A 212 -57.17 -39.44 -9.07
N LEU A 213 -56.46 -38.95 -10.08
CA LEU A 213 -55.56 -37.81 -9.86
C LEU A 213 -55.59 -36.99 -11.15
N GLY A 214 -56.24 -35.82 -11.08
CA GLY A 214 -56.37 -34.88 -12.18
C GLY A 214 -55.02 -34.35 -12.65
N LEU A 215 -54.35 -35.13 -13.49
CA LEU A 215 -53.28 -34.68 -14.37
C LEU A 215 -53.89 -34.46 -15.77
N PRO A 216 -53.45 -33.43 -16.51
CA PRO A 216 -53.98 -33.16 -17.84
C PRO A 216 -53.64 -34.32 -18.77
N GLY A 217 -54.67 -35.00 -19.26
CA GLY A 217 -54.54 -36.12 -20.20
C GLY A 217 -54.05 -35.63 -21.55
N TRP A 218 -52.94 -36.17 -22.02
CA TRP A 218 -52.52 -36.05 -23.40
C TRP A 218 -53.11 -37.22 -24.18
N THR A 219 -53.88 -36.93 -25.22
CA THR A 219 -54.24 -37.91 -26.23
C THR A 219 -53.55 -37.55 -27.53
N VAL A 220 -52.61 -38.40 -27.96
CA VAL A 220 -52.06 -38.35 -29.30
C VAL A 220 -52.91 -39.24 -30.18
N ARG A 221 -53.72 -38.64 -31.05
CA ARG A 221 -54.28 -39.34 -32.21
C ARG A 221 -54.57 -38.36 -33.35
N GLY A 222 -53.67 -38.37 -34.35
CA GLY A 222 -53.94 -37.97 -35.73
C GLY A 222 -54.40 -36.54 -36.01
N GLY A 223 -53.45 -35.67 -36.36
CA GLY A 223 -53.70 -34.53 -37.26
C GLY A 223 -54.03 -33.20 -36.58
N GLY A 224 -53.01 -32.37 -36.38
CA GLY A 224 -53.14 -30.92 -36.20
C GLY A 224 -53.28 -30.45 -34.75
N ILE A 225 -52.15 -30.07 -34.14
CA ILE A 225 -52.15 -29.32 -32.89
C ILE A 225 -52.26 -27.83 -33.24
N LYS A 226 -53.40 -27.20 -32.94
CA LYS A 226 -53.50 -25.75 -32.79
C LYS A 226 -53.79 -25.45 -31.33
N CYS A 227 -52.87 -24.74 -30.68
CA CYS A 227 -53.14 -24.03 -29.45
C CYS A 227 -53.71 -22.66 -29.82
N SER A 228 -54.90 -22.34 -29.33
CA SER A 228 -55.31 -20.95 -29.16
C SER A 228 -55.40 -20.70 -27.65
N VAL A 229 -54.88 -19.54 -27.24
CA VAL A 229 -54.78 -19.03 -25.87
C VAL A 229 -56.16 -18.94 -25.22
#